data_AF-A0A952YAS5-F1
#
_entry.id   AF-A0A952YAS5-F1
#
_cell.length_a   1.000
_cell.length_b   1.000
_cell.length_c   1.000
_cell.angle_alpha   90.00
_cell.angle_beta   90.00
_cell.angle_gamma   90.00
#
_symmetry.space_group_name_H-M   'P 1'
#
loop_
_entity.id
_entity.type
_entity.pdbx_description
1 polymer ?
#
loop_
_entity_poly.entity_id
_entity_poly.type
_entity_poly.pdbx_seq_one_letter_code
_entity_poly.pdbx_strand_id
1 'polypeptide(L)'
;EAGAGLEQVFRFRLVNKDARELEASGVAARLQERARQGICGRSSTAPLVTRGVRVTYVYEDRAGHEAIRFSVRPVDCLWTRIQRVAGA
;
A
#
# COMPACT_ATOMS: atom_id res chain seq x y z
N GLU A 1 -9.66 -2.05 25.08
CA GLU A 1 -8.68 -1.55 24.09
C GLU A 1 -8.92 -2.29 22.78
N ALA A 2 -9.03 -1.58 21.65
CA ALA A 2 -9.22 -2.20 20.34
C ALA A 2 -8.00 -3.08 20.04
N GLY A 3 -8.19 -4.41 20.09
CA GLY A 3 -7.12 -5.39 19.95
C GLY A 3 -6.27 -5.10 18.72
N ALA A 4 -4.96 -5.18 18.89
CA ALA A 4 -3.98 -4.95 17.83
C ALA A 4 -4.32 -5.80 16.61
N GLY A 5 -4.89 -5.17 15.58
CA GLY A 5 -5.08 -5.82 14.29
C GLY A 5 -3.73 -6.25 13.75
N LEU A 6 -3.64 -7.47 13.23
CA LEU A 6 -2.41 -7.98 12.62
C LEU A 6 -1.98 -7.04 11.49
N GLU A 7 -0.75 -6.53 11.55
CA GLU A 7 -0.17 -5.68 10.51
C GLU A 7 1.10 -6.33 9.95
N GLN A 8 1.18 -6.39 8.62
CA GLN A 8 2.39 -6.74 7.89
C GLN A 8 2.99 -5.48 7.27
N VAL A 9 4.18 -5.10 7.69
CA VAL A 9 4.90 -3.94 7.16
C VAL A 9 5.98 -4.39 6.18
N PHE A 10 6.00 -3.80 5.00
CA PHE A 10 7.07 -3.94 4.01
C PHE A 10 7.78 -2.60 3.84
N ARG A 11 9.10 -2.58 4.04
CA ARG A 11 9.93 -1.37 3.89
C ARG A 11 10.79 -1.47 2.65
N PHE A 12 10.84 -0.38 1.88
CA PHE A 12 11.63 -0.28 0.66
C PHE A 12 12.43 1.01 0.70
N ARG A 13 13.76 0.88 0.62
CA ARG A 13 14.64 2.02 0.47
C ARG A 13 14.81 2.37 -1.00
N LEU A 14 14.55 3.62 -1.33
CA LEU A 14 14.78 4.15 -2.66
C LEU A 14 16.25 4.50 -2.83
N VAL A 15 16.84 4.06 -3.94
CA VAL A 15 18.28 4.24 -4.18
C VAL A 15 18.63 5.60 -4.81
N ASN A 16 17.69 6.20 -5.54
CA ASN A 16 17.94 7.33 -6.43
C ASN A 16 16.97 8.52 -6.21
N LYS A 17 16.17 8.52 -5.14
CA LYS A 17 15.18 9.56 -4.90
C LYS A 17 15.19 10.02 -3.46
N ASP A 18 15.09 11.34 -3.28
CA ASP A 18 14.89 11.98 -1.99
C ASP A 18 13.40 12.20 -1.69
N ALA A 19 13.04 12.29 -0.41
CA ALA A 19 11.64 12.42 0.02
C ALA A 19 10.91 13.59 -0.66
N ARG A 20 11.59 14.74 -0.82
CA ARG A 20 11.04 15.96 -1.45
C ARG A 20 10.67 15.77 -2.91
N GLU A 21 11.39 14.91 -3.64
CA GLU A 21 11.11 14.63 -5.05
C GLU A 21 9.87 13.75 -5.26
N LEU A 22 9.51 12.96 -4.24
CA LEU A 22 8.39 12.04 -4.28
C LEU A 22 7.04 12.74 -4.08
N GLU A 23 6.99 13.75 -3.22
CA GLU A 23 5.80 14.58 -3.02
C GLU A 23 5.52 15.48 -4.23
N ALA A 24 6.55 16.18 -4.73
CA ALA A 24 6.39 17.16 -5.81
C ALA A 24 5.91 16.56 -7.16
N SER A 25 6.07 15.25 -7.35
CA SER A 25 5.82 14.58 -8.63
C SER A 25 4.49 13.81 -8.70
N GLY A 26 3.68 13.83 -7.64
CA GLY A 26 2.46 12.99 -7.54
C GLY A 26 2.75 11.48 -7.56
N VAL A 27 4.01 11.09 -7.37
CA VAL A 27 4.47 9.70 -7.38
C VAL A 27 3.86 8.92 -6.22
N ALA A 28 3.68 9.56 -5.07
CA ALA A 28 3.03 8.95 -3.91
C ALA A 28 1.63 8.41 -4.24
N ALA A 29 0.78 9.21 -4.89
CA ALA A 29 -0.57 8.80 -5.27
C ALA A 29 -0.56 7.61 -6.26
N ARG A 30 0.33 7.66 -7.27
CA ARG A 30 0.48 6.57 -8.25
C ARG A 30 1.00 5.28 -7.60
N LEU A 31 1.95 5.38 -6.67
CA LEU A 31 2.48 4.24 -5.92
C LEU A 31 1.40 3.61 -5.05
N GLN A 32 0.60 4.43 -4.36
CA GLN A 32 -0.50 3.95 -3.54
C GLN A 32 -1.56 3.22 -4.38
N GLU A 33 -1.94 3.77 -5.54
CA GLU A 33 -2.90 3.11 -6.44
C GLU A 33 -2.34 1.77 -6.98
N ARG A 34 -1.10 1.77 -7.48
CA ARG A 34 -0.45 0.56 -7.99
C ARG A 34 -0.30 -0.49 -6.91
N ALA A 35 0.08 -0.10 -5.71
CA ALA A 35 0.22 -1.04 -4.61
C ALA A 35 -1.14 -1.59 -4.18
N ARG A 36 -2.20 -0.77 -4.12
CA ARG A 36 -3.56 -1.26 -3.87
C ARG A 36 -4.00 -2.27 -4.93
N GLN A 37 -3.80 -1.98 -6.21
CA GLN A 37 -4.11 -2.92 -7.30
C GLN A 37 -3.25 -4.20 -7.19
N GLY A 38 -1.97 -4.07 -6.87
CA GLY A 38 -1.05 -5.18 -6.67
C GLY A 38 -1.42 -6.06 -5.49
N ILE A 39 -1.77 -5.48 -4.33
CA ILE A 39 -2.12 -6.21 -3.11
C ILE A 39 -3.48 -6.88 -3.25
N CYS A 40 -4.48 -6.16 -3.75
CA CYS A 40 -5.83 -6.69 -3.94
C CYS A 40 -5.94 -7.61 -5.15
N GLY A 41 -4.96 -7.59 -6.07
CA GLY A 41 -4.92 -8.40 -7.29
C GLY A 41 -3.92 -9.54 -7.31
N ARG A 42 -2.85 -9.52 -6.48
CA ARG A 42 -1.86 -10.61 -6.41
C ARG A 42 -2.28 -11.73 -5.47
N SER A 43 -2.13 -12.96 -5.93
CA SER A 43 -2.44 -14.17 -5.17
C SER A 43 -1.58 -14.37 -3.91
N SER A 44 -0.41 -13.75 -3.80
CA SER A 44 0.49 -13.94 -2.64
C SER A 44 0.15 -13.07 -1.43
N THR A 45 -0.31 -11.84 -1.64
CA THR A 45 -0.68 -10.88 -0.57
C THR A 45 -2.18 -10.77 -0.34
N ALA A 46 -3.01 -11.07 -1.33
CA ALA A 46 -4.48 -11.11 -1.18
C ALA A 46 -4.97 -12.04 -0.05
N PRO A 47 -4.34 -13.21 0.25
CA PRO A 47 -4.73 -14.05 1.37
C PRO A 47 -4.52 -13.37 2.73
N LEU A 48 -3.47 -12.56 2.89
CA LEU A 48 -3.21 -11.82 4.14
C LEU A 48 -4.32 -10.80 4.38
N VAL A 49 -4.63 -10.01 3.35
CA VAL A 49 -5.67 -8.98 3.43
C VAL A 49 -7.06 -9.59 3.63
N THR A 50 -7.36 -10.73 2.99
CA THR A 50 -8.61 -11.47 3.23
C THR A 50 -8.72 -12.00 4.67
N ARG A 51 -7.59 -12.33 5.32
CA ARG A 51 -7.53 -12.79 6.72
C ARG A 51 -7.58 -11.66 7.75
N GLY A 52 -7.89 -10.43 7.34
CA GLY A 52 -7.98 -9.29 8.24
C GLY A 52 -6.65 -8.58 8.51
N VAL A 53 -5.55 -8.99 7.86
CA VAL A 53 -4.23 -8.39 8.06
C VAL A 53 -4.14 -7.08 7.29
N ARG A 54 -3.75 -6.00 7.97
CA ARG A 54 -3.40 -4.73 7.33
C ARG A 54 -2.02 -4.87 6.69
N VAL A 55 -1.89 -4.49 5.42
CA VAL A 55 -0.60 -4.49 4.74
C VAL A 55 -0.15 -3.05 4.55
N THR A 56 1.01 -2.71 5.10
CA THR A 56 1.57 -1.35 5.07
C THR A 56 2.87 -1.33 4.28
N TYR A 57 2.96 -0.43 3.32
CA TYR A 57 4.18 -0.16 2.56
C TYR A 57 4.79 1.15 3.04
N VAL A 58 6.08 1.10 3.36
CA VAL A 58 6.87 2.27 3.74
C VAL A 58 8.00 2.40 2.72
N TYR A 59 8.05 3.55 2.06
CA TYR A 59 9.15 3.93 1.18
C TYR A 59 10.03 4.90 1.93
N GLU A 60 11.29 4.51 2.12
CA GLU A 60 12.33 5.36 2.65
C GLU A 60 13.06 6.03 1.49
N ASP A 61 13.50 7.27 1.69
CA ASP A 61 14.44 7.91 0.78
C ASP A 61 15.84 7.29 0.87
N ARG A 62 16.76 7.81 0.07
CA ARG A 62 18.14 7.33 0.04
C ARG A 62 18.86 7.45 1.39
N ALA A 63 18.52 8.47 2.19
CA ALA A 63 19.08 8.69 3.52
C ALA A 63 18.43 7.81 4.61
N GLY A 64 17.35 7.10 4.27
CA GLY A 64 16.60 6.25 5.18
C GLY A 64 15.46 6.95 5.91
N HIS A 65 15.10 8.18 5.50
CA HIS A 65 13.95 8.87 6.07
C HIS A 65 12.66 8.36 5.42
N GLU A 66 11.61 8.19 6.22
CA GLU A 66 10.29 7.83 5.71
C GLU A 66 9.80 8.94 4.76
N ALA A 67 9.60 8.57 3.50
CA ALA A 67 9.12 9.49 2.47
C ALA A 67 7.65 9.27 2.15
N ILE A 68 7.21 7.99 2.08
CA ILE A 68 5.83 7.64 1.80
C ILE A 68 5.43 6.47 2.67
N ARG A 69 4.28 6.59 3.34
CA ARG A 69 3.63 5.48 4.05
C ARG A 69 2.20 5.36 3.61
N PHE A 70 1.80 4.16 3.19
CA PHE A 70 0.38 3.87 2.99
C PHE A 70 0.05 2.43 3.40
N SER A 71 -1.20 2.23 3.78
CA SER A 71 -1.71 0.94 4.23
C SER A 71 -2.94 0.54 3.42
N VAL A 72 -3.05 -0.74 3.12
CA VAL A 72 -4.23 -1.37 2.53
C VAL A 72 -4.88 -2.26 3.57
N ARG A 73 -6.15 -1.98 3.85
CA ARG A 73 -7.01 -2.75 4.76
C ARG A 73 -7.87 -3.72 3.96
N PRO A 74 -8.42 -4.77 4.61
CA PRO A 74 -9.35 -5.71 4.00
C PRO A 74 -10.49 -5.04 3.21
N VAL A 75 -11.10 -4.00 3.79
CA VAL A 75 -12.21 -3.25 3.16
C VAL A 75 -11.81 -2.54 1.87
N ASP A 76 -10.55 -2.11 1.75
CA ASP A 76 -10.06 -1.39 0.57
C ASP A 76 -10.00 -2.30 -0.67
N CYS A 77 -9.88 -3.62 -0.48
CA CYS A 77 -9.90 -4.61 -1.57
C CYS A 77 -11.31 -5.04 -1.98
N LEU A 78 -12.27 -5.06 -1.04
CA LEU A 78 -13.68 -5.33 -1.35
C LEU A 78 -14.25 -4.26 -2.28
N TRP A 79 -13.91 -2.99 -2.04
CA TRP A 79 -14.37 -1.87 -2.85
C TRP A 79 -13.86 -1.94 -4.31
N THR A 80 -12.61 -2.35 -4.52
CA THR A 80 -12.04 -2.54 -5.86
C THR A 80 -12.77 -3.61 -6.65
N ARG A 81 -13.27 -4.65 -5.97
CA ARG A 81 -14.05 -5.72 -6.59
C ARG A 81 -15.42 -5.23 -7.05
N ILE A 82 -16.09 -4.40 -6.25
CA ILE A 82 -17.38 -3.79 -6.59
C ILE A 82 -17.25 -2.85 -7.79
N GLN A 83 -16.20 -2.02 -7.85
CA GLN A 83 -15.95 -1.13 -8.99
C GLN A 83 -15.72 -1.88 -10.31
N ARG A 84 -15.10 -3.07 -10.27
CA ARG A 84 -14.95 -3.90 -11.49
C ARG A 84 -16.26 -4.48 -12.00
N VAL A 85 -17.23 -4.75 -11.12
CA VAL A 85 -18.52 -5.34 -11.50
C VAL A 85 -19.49 -4.28 -11.99
N ALA A 86 -19.43 -3.06 -11.45
CA ALA A 86 -20.30 -1.96 -11.84
C ALA A 86 -19.88 -1.23 -13.14
N GLY A 87 -18.69 -1.54 -13.68
CA GLY A 87 -18.16 -0.96 -14.91
C GLY A 87 -18.17 -1.89 -16.13
N ALA A 88 -18.86 -3.03 -16.05
CA ALA A 88 -19.04 -4.01 -17.13
C ALA A 88 -20.46 -3.95 -17.68
#